data_AF-K1S6A8-F1
#
_entry.id   AF-K1S6A8-F1
#
_cell.length_a   1.000
_cell.length_b   1.000
_cell.length_c   1.000
_cell.angle_alpha   90.00
_cell.angle_beta   90.00
_cell.angle_gamma   90.00
#
_symmetry.space_group_name_H-M   'P 1'
#
loop_
_entity.id
_entity.type
_entity.pdbx_description
1 polymer ?
#
loop_
_entity_poly.entity_id
_entity_poly.type
_entity_poly.pdbx_seq_one_letter_code
_entity_poly.pdbx_strand_id
1 'polypeptide(L)'
;MKKIIFAATLAGAALLTSCGGGNGKVQMGSLSEFDSLSYALGANMGFGISYEMKDIPFDYAVVTKAIEEGALNKASQKHDESLEMLRDYFMNKRGARMRAIAEKRAEADSIRLAGGDSTKVEYPAADPEMFESEEEREQISYAFGNDIGYNIVQSGMPIQLVWVKEALQNVIDKNPKMQEDEVNRYLQYYFMVKRP
;
A
#
# COMPACT_ATOMS: atom_id res chain seq x y z
N MET A 1 -23.48 16.63 1.46
CA MET A 1 -22.06 16.18 1.47
C MET A 1 -21.79 15.50 2.81
N LYS A 2 -21.89 14.17 2.86
CA LYS A 2 -21.59 13.41 4.08
C LYS A 2 -20.08 13.38 4.24
N LYS A 3 -19.58 13.94 5.34
CA LYS A 3 -18.18 13.90 5.74
C LYS A 3 -17.84 12.44 6.07
N ILE A 4 -17.17 11.74 5.16
CA ILE A 4 -16.58 10.43 5.43
C ILE A 4 -15.32 10.72 6.25
N ILE A 5 -15.31 10.21 7.47
CA ILE A 5 -14.29 10.45 8.47
C ILE A 5 -12.99 9.78 8.00
N PHE A 6 -11.99 10.62 7.77
CA PHE A 6 -10.58 10.29 7.58
C PHE A 6 -10.07 9.51 8.79
N ALA A 7 -9.84 8.21 8.65
CA ALA A 7 -9.16 7.41 9.68
C ALA A 7 -8.53 6.08 9.20
N ALA A 8 -8.67 5.64 7.95
CA ALA A 8 -8.40 4.23 7.64
C ALA A 8 -6.90 3.86 7.45
N THR A 9 -6.02 4.75 7.01
CA THR A 9 -4.63 4.39 6.67
C THR A 9 -3.62 4.47 7.79
N LEU A 10 -4.00 5.04 8.95
CA LEU A 10 -3.29 4.84 10.22
C LEU A 10 -4.08 3.97 11.20
N ALA A 11 -5.36 3.66 10.91
CA ALA A 11 -6.15 2.72 11.71
C ALA A 11 -5.79 1.25 11.44
N GLY A 12 -5.08 0.94 10.35
CA GLY A 12 -4.45 -0.36 10.17
C GLY A 12 -3.42 -0.66 11.28
N ALA A 13 -2.66 0.35 11.72
CA ALA A 13 -1.76 0.22 12.86
C ALA A 13 -2.51 0.31 14.21
N ALA A 14 -3.50 1.19 14.33
CA ALA A 14 -4.19 1.42 15.60
C ALA A 14 -5.19 0.32 16.02
N LEU A 15 -5.67 -0.52 15.10
CA LEU A 15 -6.49 -1.71 15.44
C LEU A 15 -5.66 -2.96 15.74
N LEU A 16 -4.34 -2.91 15.55
CA LEU A 16 -3.44 -4.06 15.73
C LEU A 16 -2.58 -3.97 16.99
N THR A 17 -2.72 -2.93 17.81
CA THR A 17 -2.06 -2.83 19.14
C THR A 17 -2.80 -3.68 20.18
N SER A 18 -2.97 -4.97 19.89
CA SER A 18 -3.25 -5.97 20.90
C SER A 18 -1.90 -6.41 21.43
N CYS A 19 -1.48 -5.87 22.58
CA CYS A 19 -0.33 -6.36 23.33
C CYS A 19 -0.50 -7.86 23.63
N GLY A 20 0.07 -8.71 22.78
CA GLY A 20 -0.01 -10.15 22.92
C GLY A 20 1.03 -10.78 22.00
N GLY A 21 2.21 -11.06 22.56
CA GLY A 21 3.21 -11.90 21.91
C GLY A 21 2.60 -13.27 21.62
N GLY A 22 2.13 -13.46 20.39
CA GLY A 22 1.50 -14.69 19.92
C GLY A 22 2.33 -15.28 18.79
N ASN A 23 2.92 -16.44 19.05
CA ASN A 23 3.69 -17.21 18.07
C ASN A 23 2.95 -17.34 16.73
N GLY A 24 3.68 -17.04 15.66
CA GLY A 24 3.25 -16.93 14.26
C GLY A 24 2.19 -17.93 13.80
N LYS A 25 1.02 -17.40 13.43
CA LYS A 25 0.08 -18.09 12.51
C LYS A 25 0.22 -17.60 11.07
N VAL A 26 1.22 -16.75 10.81
CA VAL A 26 1.58 -16.34 9.45
C VAL A 26 2.37 -17.45 8.81
N GLN A 27 1.95 -17.86 7.63
CA GLN A 27 2.65 -18.84 6.81
C GLN A 27 2.62 -18.40 5.35
N MET A 28 3.50 -18.96 4.53
CA MET A 28 3.47 -18.67 3.10
C MET A 28 2.14 -19.14 2.48
N GLY A 29 1.67 -20.33 2.86
CA GLY A 29 0.42 -20.91 2.36
C GLY A 29 0.55 -21.47 0.94
N SER A 30 -0.58 -21.77 0.31
CA SER A 30 -0.63 -22.22 -1.09
C SER A 30 -1.89 -21.72 -1.80
N LEU A 31 -1.83 -21.60 -3.13
CA LEU A 31 -2.98 -21.18 -3.95
C LEU A 31 -4.01 -22.29 -4.20
N SER A 32 -3.84 -23.50 -3.63
CA SER A 32 -4.73 -24.63 -3.89
C SER A 32 -6.10 -24.48 -3.24
N GLU A 33 -6.16 -23.83 -2.08
CA GLU A 33 -7.39 -23.57 -1.35
C GLU A 33 -7.49 -22.08 -1.06
N PHE A 34 -8.61 -21.50 -1.46
CA PHE A 34 -8.83 -20.06 -1.35
C PHE A 34 -9.00 -19.62 0.11
N ASP A 35 -8.07 -18.79 0.59
CA ASP A 35 -8.13 -18.21 1.93
C ASP A 35 -8.78 -16.83 1.90
N SER A 36 -10.09 -16.78 2.18
CA SER A 36 -10.87 -15.54 2.07
C SER A 36 -10.42 -14.45 3.04
N LEU A 37 -9.89 -14.79 4.22
CA LEU A 37 -9.38 -13.80 5.17
C LEU A 37 -8.12 -13.12 4.63
N SER A 38 -7.15 -13.92 4.22
CA SER A 38 -5.88 -13.44 3.70
C SER A 38 -6.08 -12.66 2.40
N TYR A 39 -6.97 -13.14 1.53
CA TYR A 39 -7.33 -12.45 0.31
C TYR A 39 -8.02 -11.10 0.60
N ALA A 40 -9.03 -11.08 1.47
CA ALA A 40 -9.74 -9.84 1.82
C ALA A 40 -8.81 -8.80 2.45
N LEU A 41 -7.84 -9.22 3.28
CA LEU A 41 -6.83 -8.31 3.83
C LEU A 41 -5.91 -7.73 2.75
N GLY A 42 -5.39 -8.57 1.85
CA GLY A 42 -4.58 -8.11 0.71
C GLY A 42 -5.35 -7.17 -0.21
N ALA A 43 -6.61 -7.47 -0.51
CA ALA A 43 -7.47 -6.64 -1.33
C ALA A 43 -7.78 -5.30 -0.64
N ASN A 44 -8.08 -5.30 0.66
CA ASN A 44 -8.32 -4.07 1.42
C ASN A 44 -7.11 -3.14 1.40
N MET A 45 -5.90 -3.69 1.58
CA MET A 45 -4.65 -2.95 1.42
C MET A 45 -4.49 -2.40 0.00
N GLY A 46 -4.72 -3.23 -1.02
CA GLY A 46 -4.63 -2.80 -2.42
C GLY A 46 -5.60 -1.67 -2.77
N PHE A 47 -6.85 -1.72 -2.28
CA PHE A 47 -7.82 -0.64 -2.48
C PHE A 47 -7.38 0.63 -1.75
N GLY A 48 -6.94 0.51 -0.49
CA GLY A 48 -6.40 1.64 0.29
C GLY A 48 -5.24 2.34 -0.42
N ILE A 49 -4.26 1.58 -0.92
CA ILE A 49 -3.12 2.10 -1.68
C ILE A 49 -3.61 2.79 -2.96
N SER A 50 -4.52 2.15 -3.71
CA SER A 50 -5.07 2.67 -4.97
C SER A 50 -5.83 3.99 -4.82
N TYR A 51 -6.38 4.27 -3.64
CA TYR A 51 -7.07 5.54 -3.36
C TYR A 51 -6.15 6.59 -2.75
N GLU A 52 -5.38 6.20 -1.74
CA GLU A 52 -4.69 7.14 -0.86
C GLU A 52 -3.24 7.41 -1.26
N MET A 53 -2.67 6.51 -2.05
CA MET A 53 -1.29 6.54 -2.50
C MET A 53 -1.19 6.43 -4.03
N LYS A 54 -2.27 6.77 -4.75
CA LYS A 54 -2.37 6.70 -6.22
C LYS A 54 -1.31 7.53 -6.97
N ASP A 55 -0.74 8.52 -6.29
CA ASP A 55 0.32 9.40 -6.77
C ASP A 55 1.71 8.79 -6.64
N ILE A 56 1.88 7.72 -5.85
CA ILE A 56 3.18 7.12 -5.59
C ILE A 56 3.38 5.92 -6.52
N PRO A 57 4.37 5.94 -7.42
CA PRO A 57 4.67 4.83 -8.32
C PRO A 57 5.50 3.75 -7.61
N PHE A 58 4.94 3.09 -6.60
CA PHE A 58 5.62 1.99 -5.91
C PHE A 58 6.05 0.88 -6.88
N ASP A 59 7.16 0.24 -6.57
CA ASP A 59 7.53 -1.04 -7.18
C ASP A 59 6.80 -2.18 -6.46
N TYR A 60 5.66 -2.61 -7.00
CA TYR A 60 4.85 -3.64 -6.35
C TYR A 60 5.50 -5.02 -6.28
N ALA A 61 6.47 -5.33 -7.17
CA ALA A 61 7.24 -6.56 -7.03
C ALA A 61 8.15 -6.49 -5.81
N VAL A 62 8.76 -5.33 -5.56
CA VAL A 62 9.55 -5.07 -4.35
C VAL A 62 8.67 -5.02 -3.10
N VAL A 63 7.52 -4.33 -3.16
CA VAL A 63 6.57 -4.27 -2.03
C VAL A 63 6.14 -5.69 -1.63
N THR A 64 5.68 -6.50 -2.57
CA THR A 64 5.19 -7.87 -2.27
C THR A 64 6.29 -8.80 -1.78
N LYS A 65 7.52 -8.64 -2.27
CA LYS A 65 8.70 -9.33 -1.72
C LYS A 65 8.97 -8.89 -0.28
N ALA A 66 8.97 -7.60 -0.01
CA ALA A 66 9.25 -7.07 1.32
C ALA A 66 8.16 -7.39 2.35
N ILE A 67 6.88 -7.48 1.93
CA ILE A 67 5.79 -8.01 2.77
C ILE A 67 6.11 -9.42 3.23
N GLU A 68 6.53 -10.28 2.30
CA GLU A 68 6.88 -11.67 2.62
C GLU A 68 8.10 -11.75 3.54
N GLU A 69 9.17 -11.03 3.22
CA GLU A 69 10.39 -11.03 4.02
C GLU A 69 10.16 -10.47 5.42
N GLY A 70 9.44 -9.34 5.55
CA GLY A 70 9.07 -8.75 6.83
C GLY A 70 8.20 -9.68 7.67
N ALA A 71 7.21 -10.32 7.04
CA ALA A 71 6.30 -11.21 7.74
C ALA A 71 6.93 -12.56 8.14
N LEU A 72 7.97 -13.01 7.44
CA LEU A 72 8.70 -14.23 7.75
C LEU A 72 9.98 -14.01 8.57
N ASN A 73 10.19 -12.79 9.08
CA ASN A 73 11.40 -12.40 9.82
C ASN A 73 12.71 -12.68 9.02
N LYS A 74 12.67 -12.37 7.72
CA LYS A 74 13.76 -12.50 6.75
C LYS A 74 14.16 -11.16 6.12
N ALA A 75 13.54 -10.06 6.53
CA ALA A 75 13.85 -8.73 6.00
C ALA A 75 15.33 -8.39 6.22
N SER A 76 15.96 -7.86 5.17
CA SER A 76 17.35 -7.39 5.21
C SER A 76 17.47 -6.06 5.96
N GLN A 77 16.43 -5.23 5.89
CA GLN A 77 16.33 -3.94 6.56
C GLN A 77 15.56 -4.06 7.88
N LYS A 78 16.02 -3.36 8.94
CA LYS A 78 15.29 -3.34 10.20
C LYS A 78 13.96 -2.60 10.05
N HIS A 79 12.98 -2.99 10.86
CA HIS A 79 11.68 -2.35 10.84
C HIS A 79 11.78 -0.85 11.21
N ASP A 80 12.53 -0.49 12.26
CA ASP A 80 12.70 0.91 12.67
C ASP A 80 13.32 1.78 11.56
N GLU A 81 14.32 1.26 10.85
CA GLU A 81 14.93 1.94 9.69
C GLU A 81 13.89 2.14 8.57
N SER A 82 13.00 1.17 8.35
CA SER A 82 11.90 1.29 7.40
C SER A 82 10.93 2.40 7.80
N LEU A 83 10.58 2.49 9.08
CA LEU A 83 9.71 3.56 9.59
C LEU A 83 10.33 4.95 9.46
N GLU A 84 11.63 5.08 9.70
CA GLU A 84 12.35 6.34 9.53
C GLU A 84 12.33 6.81 8.06
N MET A 85 12.61 5.89 7.12
CA MET A 85 12.58 6.19 5.68
C MET A 85 11.18 6.58 5.20
N LEU A 86 10.15 5.84 5.61
CA LEU A 86 8.76 6.14 5.25
C LEU A 86 8.33 7.48 5.84
N ARG A 87 8.67 7.75 7.11
CA ARG A 87 8.35 9.01 7.77
C ARG A 87 8.98 10.18 7.03
N ASP A 88 10.26 10.10 6.68
CA ASP A 88 10.92 11.17 5.91
C ASP A 88 10.24 11.36 4.55
N TYR A 89 9.99 10.28 3.81
CA TYR A 89 9.34 10.35 2.51
C TYR A 89 7.96 11.01 2.58
N PHE A 90 7.09 10.53 3.47
CA PHE A 90 5.72 11.04 3.55
C PHE A 90 5.64 12.45 4.13
N MET A 91 6.48 12.79 5.11
CA MET A 91 6.40 14.08 5.80
C MET A 91 7.14 15.20 5.07
N ASN A 92 8.28 14.89 4.45
CA ASN A 92 9.18 15.90 3.90
C ASN A 92 9.24 15.89 2.37
N LYS A 93 9.20 14.70 1.73
CA LYS A 93 9.47 14.56 0.29
C LYS A 93 8.22 14.57 -0.58
N ARG A 94 7.23 13.73 -0.29
CA ARG A 94 6.03 13.49 -1.13
C ARG A 94 5.33 14.79 -1.52
N GLY A 95 5.02 15.64 -0.54
CA GLY A 95 4.32 16.91 -0.78
C GLY A 95 5.16 17.97 -1.49
N ALA A 96 6.48 17.95 -1.33
CA ALA A 96 7.39 18.83 -2.06
C ALA A 96 7.49 18.41 -3.53
N ARG A 97 7.66 17.11 -3.79
CA ARG A 97 7.75 16.56 -5.16
C ARG A 97 6.46 16.73 -5.93
N MET A 98 5.31 16.47 -5.31
CA MET A 98 4.00 16.72 -5.92
C MET A 98 3.84 18.18 -6.39
N ARG A 99 4.31 19.15 -5.60
CA ARG A 99 4.27 20.57 -5.97
C ARG A 99 5.22 20.88 -7.12
N ALA A 100 6.46 20.40 -7.06
CA ALA A 100 7.43 20.60 -8.12
C ALA A 100 6.95 20.01 -9.46
N ILE A 101 6.36 18.81 -9.45
CA ILE A 101 5.75 18.18 -10.63
C ILE A 101 4.59 19.02 -11.16
N ALA A 102 3.70 19.49 -10.28
CA ALA A 102 2.59 20.34 -10.69
C ALA A 102 3.05 21.67 -11.31
N GLU A 103 4.09 22.29 -10.76
CA GLU A 103 4.69 23.52 -11.30
C GLU A 103 5.31 23.28 -12.69
N LYS A 104 6.11 22.22 -12.85
CA LYS A 104 6.68 21.84 -14.16
C LYS A 104 5.59 21.60 -15.21
N ARG A 105 4.53 20.88 -14.83
CA ARG A 105 3.40 20.58 -15.73
C ARG A 105 2.66 21.87 -16.11
N ALA A 106 2.40 22.75 -15.16
CA ALA A 106 1.75 24.04 -15.41
C ALA A 106 2.60 24.95 -16.33
N GLU A 107 3.92 24.97 -16.16
CA GLU A 107 4.84 25.69 -17.04
C GLU A 107 4.83 25.11 -18.46
N ALA A 108 4.93 23.79 -18.59
CA ALA A 108 4.87 23.11 -19.89
C ALA A 108 3.55 23.38 -20.62
N ASP A 109 2.42 23.30 -19.91
CA ASP A 109 1.11 23.63 -20.47
C ASP A 109 0.99 25.10 -20.87
N SER A 110 1.52 26.02 -20.07
CA SER A 110 1.53 27.46 -20.38
C SER A 110 2.28 27.74 -21.68
N ILE A 111 3.48 27.17 -21.84
CA ILE A 111 4.31 27.32 -23.06
C ILE A 111 3.57 26.77 -24.28
N ARG A 112 2.97 25.58 -24.16
CA ARG A 112 2.23 24.92 -25.23
C ARG A 112 1.01 25.73 -25.68
N LEU A 113 0.23 26.24 -24.73
CA LEU A 113 -0.92 27.11 -25.01
C LEU A 113 -0.51 28.43 -25.67
N ALA A 114 0.59 29.05 -25.22
CA ALA A 114 1.14 30.25 -25.86
C ALA A 114 1.62 29.98 -27.30
N GLY A 115 2.05 28.74 -27.60
CA GLY A 115 2.39 28.27 -28.94
C GLY A 115 1.19 27.94 -29.84
N GLY A 116 -0.04 28.11 -29.36
CA GLY A 116 -1.27 27.85 -30.12
C GLY A 116 -1.71 26.38 -30.15
N ASP A 117 -1.02 25.50 -29.43
CA ASP A 117 -1.46 24.11 -29.25
C ASP A 117 -2.48 24.06 -28.10
N SER A 118 -3.73 23.79 -28.44
CA SER A 118 -4.86 23.69 -27.48
C SER A 118 -5.23 22.25 -27.13
N THR A 119 -4.40 21.26 -27.45
CA THR A 119 -4.65 19.86 -27.09
C THR A 119 -4.71 19.69 -25.57
N LYS A 120 -5.43 18.69 -25.07
CA LYS A 120 -5.44 18.39 -23.63
C LYS A 120 -4.36 17.34 -23.35
N VAL A 121 -3.36 17.69 -22.55
CA VAL A 121 -2.36 16.74 -22.08
C VAL A 121 -2.94 15.97 -20.89
N GLU A 122 -2.85 14.64 -20.94
CA GLU A 122 -3.20 13.78 -19.81
C GLU A 122 -1.91 13.34 -19.11
N TYR A 123 -1.78 13.75 -17.86
CA TYR A 123 -0.65 13.35 -17.04
C TYR A 123 -0.98 12.11 -16.21
N PRO A 124 -0.01 11.22 -15.98
CA PRO A 124 -0.22 10.05 -15.13
C PRO A 124 -0.51 10.49 -13.70
N ALA A 125 -1.36 9.71 -13.02
CA ALA A 125 -1.63 9.90 -11.60
C ALA A 125 -0.37 9.70 -10.76
N ALA A 126 0.38 8.63 -11.03
CA ALA A 126 1.67 8.34 -10.42
C ALA A 126 2.80 8.78 -11.36
N ASP A 127 3.49 9.86 -11.01
CA ASP A 127 4.61 10.39 -11.79
C ASP A 127 5.93 9.75 -11.33
N PRO A 128 6.79 9.24 -12.23
CA PRO A 128 8.11 8.72 -11.85
C PRO A 128 8.97 9.71 -11.05
N GLU A 129 8.83 11.03 -11.28
CA GLU A 129 9.56 12.07 -10.53
C GLU A 129 9.16 12.17 -9.05
N MET A 130 8.20 11.36 -8.60
CA MET A 130 7.91 11.17 -7.17
C MET A 130 9.08 10.52 -6.42
N PHE A 131 10.07 10.00 -7.14
CA PHE A 131 11.35 9.52 -6.62
C PHE A 131 12.53 10.23 -7.31
N GLU A 132 13.60 10.47 -6.57
CA GLU A 132 14.84 11.05 -7.10
C GLU A 132 15.59 10.08 -8.02
N SER A 133 15.44 8.78 -7.77
CA SER A 133 16.04 7.70 -8.56
C SER A 133 15.23 6.41 -8.45
N GLU A 134 15.53 5.46 -9.33
CA GLU A 134 15.00 4.10 -9.22
C GLU A 134 15.46 3.41 -7.93
N GLU A 135 16.70 3.64 -7.46
CA GLU A 135 17.13 3.15 -6.15
C GLU A 135 16.27 3.70 -5.00
N GLU A 136 15.91 4.99 -5.01
CA GLU A 136 15.03 5.52 -3.96
C GLU A 136 13.62 4.91 -4.07
N ARG A 137 13.11 4.72 -5.29
CA ARG A 137 11.82 4.04 -5.52
C ARG A 137 11.84 2.63 -4.96
N GLU A 138 12.89 1.85 -5.23
CA GLU A 138 13.06 0.50 -4.69
C GLU A 138 13.14 0.52 -3.16
N GLN A 139 13.95 1.40 -2.59
CA GLN A 139 14.14 1.52 -1.14
C GLN A 139 12.86 1.87 -0.39
N ILE A 140 12.10 2.86 -0.88
CA ILE A 140 10.83 3.27 -0.25
C ILE A 140 9.76 2.19 -0.46
N SER A 141 9.74 1.52 -1.62
CA SER A 141 8.84 0.38 -1.87
C SER A 141 9.14 -0.80 -0.94
N TYR A 142 10.43 -1.10 -0.71
CA TYR A 142 10.85 -2.13 0.21
C TYR A 142 10.47 -1.77 1.64
N ALA A 143 10.79 -0.56 2.11
CA ALA A 143 10.43 -0.09 3.44
C ALA A 143 8.91 -0.17 3.67
N PHE A 144 8.11 0.21 2.67
CA PHE A 144 6.66 0.14 2.72
C PHE A 144 6.15 -1.30 2.85
N GLY A 145 6.67 -2.22 2.04
CA GLY A 145 6.30 -3.63 2.15
C GLY A 145 6.76 -4.26 3.48
N ASN A 146 7.95 -3.90 3.97
CA ASN A 146 8.48 -4.39 5.25
C ASN A 146 7.60 -3.95 6.43
N ASP A 147 7.15 -2.69 6.45
CA ASP A 147 6.19 -2.18 7.45
C ASP A 147 4.87 -2.98 7.42
N ILE A 148 4.31 -3.23 6.24
CA ILE A 148 3.11 -4.07 6.09
C ILE A 148 3.36 -5.48 6.61
N GLY A 149 4.47 -6.12 6.22
CA GLY A 149 4.84 -7.47 6.66
C GLY A 149 4.96 -7.58 8.17
N TYR A 150 5.61 -6.61 8.80
CA TYR A 150 5.72 -6.51 10.25
C TYR A 150 4.34 -6.41 10.93
N ASN A 151 3.47 -5.51 10.44
CA ASN A 151 2.12 -5.32 10.99
C ASN A 151 1.23 -6.57 10.81
N ILE A 152 1.38 -7.32 9.72
CA ILE A 152 0.70 -8.61 9.53
C ILE A 152 1.07 -9.59 10.65
N VAL A 153 2.35 -9.67 11.03
CA VAL A 153 2.80 -10.55 12.13
C VAL A 153 2.24 -10.07 13.47
N GLN A 154 2.36 -8.77 13.76
CA GLN A 154 1.84 -8.19 15.01
C GLN A 154 0.32 -8.36 15.14
N SER A 155 -0.39 -8.48 14.02
CA SER A 155 -1.82 -8.74 14.04
C SER A 155 -2.22 -10.04 14.71
N GLY A 156 -1.33 -11.04 14.81
CA GLY A 156 -1.63 -12.37 15.37
C GLY A 156 -2.68 -13.17 14.59
N MET A 157 -3.05 -12.74 13.38
CA MET A 157 -4.04 -13.41 12.55
C MET A 157 -3.46 -14.65 11.84
N PRO A 158 -4.29 -15.66 11.54
CA PRO A 158 -3.89 -16.79 10.71
C PRO A 158 -3.85 -16.38 9.23
N ILE A 159 -2.71 -15.87 8.77
CA ILE A 159 -2.55 -15.30 7.43
C ILE A 159 -1.72 -16.21 6.53
N GLN A 160 -2.20 -16.40 5.30
CA GLN A 160 -1.45 -17.00 4.20
C GLN A 160 -0.94 -15.89 3.28
N LEU A 161 0.38 -15.65 3.31
CA LEU A 161 1.01 -14.55 2.58
C LEU A 161 0.81 -14.63 1.07
N VAL A 162 0.75 -15.84 0.51
CA VAL A 162 0.49 -16.03 -0.92
C VAL A 162 -0.83 -15.38 -1.35
N TRP A 163 -1.88 -15.46 -0.53
CA TRP A 163 -3.17 -14.87 -0.82
C TRP A 163 -3.21 -13.36 -0.60
N VAL A 164 -2.44 -12.84 0.36
CA VAL A 164 -2.26 -11.39 0.54
C VAL A 164 -1.59 -10.77 -0.69
N LYS A 165 -0.49 -11.37 -1.16
CA LYS A 165 0.26 -10.91 -2.33
C LYS A 165 -0.59 -10.99 -3.60
N GLU A 166 -1.25 -12.13 -3.80
CA GLU A 166 -2.18 -12.36 -4.91
C GLU A 166 -3.31 -11.31 -4.91
N ALA A 167 -3.92 -11.03 -3.77
CA ALA A 167 -5.00 -10.05 -3.69
C ALA A 167 -4.53 -8.62 -3.95
N LEU A 168 -3.40 -8.23 -3.37
CA LEU A 168 -2.78 -6.92 -3.62
C LEU A 168 -2.53 -6.73 -5.12
N GLN A 169 -1.85 -7.70 -5.75
CA GLN A 169 -1.55 -7.65 -7.18
C GLN A 169 -2.82 -7.59 -8.04
N ASN A 170 -3.82 -8.43 -7.73
CA ASN A 170 -5.10 -8.41 -8.44
C ASN A 170 -5.81 -7.06 -8.38
N VAL A 171 -5.75 -6.34 -7.25
CA VAL A 171 -6.32 -4.99 -7.15
C VAL A 171 -5.53 -3.99 -8.00
N ILE A 172 -4.20 -4.03 -7.95
CA ILE A 172 -3.33 -3.16 -8.77
C ILE A 172 -3.59 -3.40 -10.27
N ASP A 173 -3.75 -4.66 -10.67
CA ASP A 173 -4.07 -5.07 -12.05
C ASP A 173 -5.55 -4.86 -12.41
N LYS A 174 -6.35 -4.27 -11.51
CA LYS A 174 -7.78 -3.98 -11.69
C LYS A 174 -8.63 -5.22 -12.00
N ASN A 175 -8.23 -6.37 -11.47
CA ASN A 175 -8.92 -7.66 -11.58
C ASN A 175 -9.09 -8.36 -10.22
N PRO A 176 -9.68 -7.70 -9.21
CA PRO A 176 -9.88 -8.32 -7.91
C PRO A 176 -10.93 -9.44 -7.95
N LYS A 177 -10.72 -10.50 -7.17
CA LYS A 177 -11.66 -11.62 -6.97
C LYS A 177 -12.77 -11.29 -5.96
N MET A 178 -12.58 -10.24 -5.16
CA MET A 178 -13.57 -9.68 -4.24
C MET A 178 -13.63 -8.17 -4.45
N GLN A 179 -14.83 -7.64 -4.63
CA GLN A 179 -15.02 -6.20 -4.78
C GLN A 179 -14.88 -5.49 -3.44
N GLU A 180 -14.60 -4.18 -3.46
CA GLU A 180 -14.31 -3.41 -2.25
C GLU A 180 -15.44 -3.49 -1.20
N ASP A 181 -16.70 -3.45 -1.63
CA ASP A 181 -17.86 -3.56 -0.75
C ASP A 181 -17.98 -4.95 -0.11
N GLU A 182 -17.64 -6.00 -0.86
CA GLU A 182 -17.56 -7.38 -0.38
C GLU A 182 -16.43 -7.55 0.65
N VAL A 183 -15.23 -7.05 0.33
CA VAL A 183 -14.07 -7.05 1.23
C VAL A 183 -14.41 -6.34 2.54
N ASN A 184 -15.00 -5.15 2.47
CA ASN A 184 -15.36 -4.37 3.65
C ASN A 184 -16.38 -5.09 4.53
N ARG A 185 -17.43 -5.68 3.93
CA ARG A 185 -18.41 -6.48 4.66
C ARG A 185 -17.79 -7.72 5.29
N TYR A 186 -16.91 -8.42 4.58
CA TYR A 186 -16.23 -9.61 5.07
C TYR A 186 -15.35 -9.30 6.27
N LEU A 187 -14.49 -8.28 6.17
CA LEU A 187 -13.57 -7.91 7.25
C LEU A 187 -14.33 -7.38 8.47
N GLN A 188 -15.37 -6.56 8.27
CA GLN A 188 -16.24 -6.12 9.36
C GLN A 188 -16.86 -7.30 10.11
N TYR A 189 -17.43 -8.27 9.39
CA TYR A 189 -17.95 -9.48 10.01
C TYR A 189 -16.86 -10.27 10.76
N TYR A 190 -15.68 -10.42 10.13
CA TYR A 190 -14.58 -11.17 10.73
C TYR A 190 -14.14 -10.56 12.08
N PHE A 191 -13.86 -9.25 12.09
CA PHE A 191 -13.36 -8.57 13.29
C PHE A 191 -14.43 -8.36 14.37
N MET A 192 -15.70 -8.16 14.00
CA MET A 192 -16.76 -7.93 15.00
C MET A 192 -17.39 -9.23 15.54
N VAL A 193 -17.34 -10.33 14.79
CA VAL A 193 -18.11 -11.55 15.12
C VAL A 193 -17.22 -12.78 15.26
N LYS A 194 -16.29 -13.02 14.32
CA LYS A 194 -15.47 -14.24 14.34
C LYS A 194 -14.23 -14.15 15.23
N ARG A 195 -13.66 -12.95 15.39
CA ARG A 195 -12.45 -12.68 16.15
C ARG A 195 -12.73 -11.73 17.34
N PRO A 196 -13.62 -12.08 18.28
CA PRO A 196 -13.83 -11.28 19.48
C PRO A 196 -12.63 -11.31 20.42
#